data_AF-A0A534C8E9-F1
#
_entry.id   AF-A0A534C8E9-F1
#
_cell.length_a   1.000
_cell.length_b   1.000
_cell.length_c   1.000
_cell.angle_alpha   90.00
_cell.angle_beta   90.00
_cell.angle_gamma   90.00
#
_symmetry.space_group_name_H-M   'P 1'
#
loop_
_entity.id
_entity.type
_entity.pdbx_description
1 polymer ?
#
loop_
_entity_poly.entity_id
_entity_poly.type
_entity_poly.pdbx_seq_one_letter_code
_entity_poly.pdbx_strand_id
1 'polypeptide(L)'
;MKTGFALALAAGCLAFGLGVGLAAKERPPGMDLIRGKPAKEAGLAALQEAEKLAGSGSWERLGVARVYYLSGDKGKGQALIDQVLNAKPKGSDWQRAGEIYADAGEPLKAEEAFQKTLIANPKDDTGMAEIGAWYIRTGQRAKGEELFSQALARNPGELWHYVRAAEALLGIPPGR
;
A
#
# COMPACT_ATOMS: atom_id res chain seq x y z
N MET A 1 -48.18 -8.96 -73.00
CA MET A 1 -48.63 -7.92 -72.05
C MET A 1 -47.49 -7.60 -71.11
N LYS A 2 -47.27 -6.30 -70.87
CA LYS A 2 -46.17 -5.71 -70.10
C LYS A 2 -46.27 -6.01 -68.61
N THR A 3 -45.12 -6.18 -67.95
CA THR A 3 -44.66 -5.66 -66.63
C THR A 3 -43.39 -6.47 -66.27
N GLY A 4 -42.25 -5.96 -65.80
CA GLY A 4 -41.84 -4.69 -65.22
C GLY A 4 -41.09 -4.97 -63.89
N PHE A 5 -39.92 -4.35 -63.70
CA PHE A 5 -39.15 -4.20 -62.43
C PHE A 5 -38.45 -5.47 -61.89
N ALA A 6 -37.30 -5.45 -61.20
CA ALA A 6 -36.32 -4.41 -60.90
C ALA A 6 -35.08 -5.03 -60.19
N LEU A 7 -33.97 -4.29 -60.29
CA LEU A 7 -32.89 -4.11 -59.32
C LEU A 7 -32.18 -5.34 -58.71
N ALA A 8 -30.91 -5.45 -59.12
CA ALA A 8 -29.82 -5.93 -58.29
C ALA A 8 -29.62 -5.04 -57.04
N LEU A 9 -29.36 -5.68 -55.88
CA LEU A 9 -28.43 -5.26 -54.81
C LEU A 9 -28.66 -6.10 -53.55
N ALA A 10 -27.61 -6.79 -53.08
CA ALA A 10 -27.24 -6.99 -51.68
C ALA A 10 -25.96 -7.85 -51.66
N ALA A 11 -24.78 -7.23 -51.74
CA ALA A 11 -24.03 -6.68 -50.62
C ALA A 11 -23.44 -7.78 -49.73
N GLY A 12 -22.10 -7.79 -49.69
CA GLY A 12 -21.27 -8.87 -49.19
C GLY A 12 -21.51 -9.23 -47.73
N CYS A 13 -21.37 -10.52 -47.44
CA CYS A 13 -21.32 -11.05 -46.10
C CYS A 13 -20.21 -10.35 -45.31
N LEU A 14 -20.62 -9.65 -44.26
CA LEU A 14 -19.80 -9.09 -43.20
C LEU A 14 -18.95 -10.19 -42.56
N ALA A 15 -17.66 -10.22 -42.91
CA ALA A 15 -16.63 -10.81 -42.07
C ALA A 15 -15.85 -9.70 -41.36
N PHE A 16 -16.56 -8.83 -40.65
CA PHE A 16 -15.94 -8.12 -39.53
C PHE A 16 -15.79 -9.15 -38.41
N GLY A 17 -14.69 -9.89 -38.47
CA GLY A 17 -14.13 -10.50 -37.27
C GLY A 17 -13.89 -9.36 -36.30
N LEU A 18 -14.79 -9.22 -35.33
CA LEU A 18 -14.60 -8.41 -34.16
C LEU A 18 -13.26 -8.84 -33.55
N GLY A 19 -12.24 -8.03 -33.80
CA GLY A 19 -11.00 -8.03 -33.05
C GLY A 19 -11.31 -7.58 -31.63
N VAL A 20 -12.04 -8.41 -30.88
CA VAL A 20 -12.03 -8.35 -29.43
C VAL A 20 -10.69 -8.95 -29.04
N GLY A 21 -9.64 -8.13 -29.17
CA GLY A 21 -8.41 -8.35 -28.47
C GLY A 21 -8.72 -8.26 -26.99
N LEU A 22 -9.21 -9.36 -26.41
CA LEU A 22 -8.90 -9.71 -25.03
C LEU A 22 -7.38 -9.82 -25.02
N ALA A 23 -6.71 -8.69 -24.78
CA ALA A 23 -5.31 -8.67 -24.42
C ALA A 23 -5.22 -9.56 -23.17
N ALA A 24 -4.88 -10.83 -23.39
CA ALA A 24 -4.63 -11.76 -22.32
C ALA A 24 -3.52 -11.09 -21.51
N LYS A 25 -3.87 -10.60 -20.31
CA LYS A 25 -2.92 -9.97 -19.39
C LYS A 25 -1.72 -10.91 -19.32
N GLU A 26 -0.57 -10.47 -19.82
CA GLU A 26 0.63 -11.30 -19.87
C GLU A 26 0.86 -11.87 -18.48
N ARG A 27 1.09 -13.19 -18.39
CA ARG A 27 1.36 -13.82 -17.10
C ARG A 27 2.66 -13.22 -16.56
N PRO A 28 2.70 -12.83 -15.28
CA PRO A 28 3.93 -12.32 -14.68
C PRO A 28 5.07 -13.34 -14.87
N PRO A 29 6.31 -12.89 -15.02
CA PRO A 29 7.47 -13.73 -15.34
C PRO A 29 7.83 -14.77 -14.26
N GLY A 30 7.18 -14.74 -13.09
CA GLY A 30 7.39 -15.71 -12.03
C GLY A 30 8.82 -15.74 -11.49
N MET A 31 9.26 -16.89 -11.00
CA MET A 31 10.59 -17.04 -10.39
C MET A 31 11.75 -16.85 -11.39
N ASP A 32 11.52 -16.97 -12.69
CA ASP A 32 12.56 -16.78 -13.70
C ASP A 32 13.03 -15.33 -13.77
N LEU A 33 12.22 -14.39 -13.26
CA LEU A 33 12.61 -12.98 -13.11
C LEU A 33 13.80 -12.80 -12.15
N ILE A 34 13.92 -13.66 -11.13
CA ILE A 34 14.83 -13.48 -9.99
C ILE A 34 15.84 -14.61 -9.81
N ARG A 35 15.55 -15.81 -10.32
CA ARG A 35 16.39 -16.99 -10.11
C ARG A 35 17.78 -16.80 -10.74
N GLY A 36 18.82 -17.09 -9.97
CA GLY A 36 20.22 -17.07 -10.45
C GLY A 36 20.84 -15.68 -10.61
N LYS A 37 20.09 -14.60 -10.35
CA LYS A 37 20.60 -13.23 -10.41
C LYS A 37 21.23 -12.78 -9.09
N PRO A 38 22.18 -11.84 -9.11
CA PRO A 38 22.65 -11.17 -7.89
C PRO A 38 21.49 -10.55 -7.12
N ALA A 39 21.51 -10.62 -5.78
CA ALA A 39 20.38 -10.22 -4.93
C ALA A 39 19.86 -8.80 -5.22
N LYS A 40 20.76 -7.84 -5.48
CA LYS A 40 20.38 -6.46 -5.81
C LYS A 40 19.64 -6.39 -7.15
N GLU A 41 20.11 -7.10 -8.16
CA GLU A 41 19.47 -7.13 -9.48
C GLU A 41 18.11 -7.85 -9.41
N ALA A 42 18.07 -9.01 -8.74
CA ALA A 42 16.84 -9.77 -8.50
C ALA A 42 15.79 -8.93 -7.77
N GLY A 43 16.19 -8.22 -6.71
CA GLY A 43 15.31 -7.35 -5.94
C GLY A 43 14.77 -6.18 -6.75
N LEU A 44 15.61 -5.51 -7.55
CA LEU A 44 15.17 -4.43 -8.43
C LEU A 44 14.24 -4.93 -9.54
N ALA A 45 14.51 -6.09 -10.12
CA ALA A 45 13.62 -6.70 -11.11
C ALA A 45 12.25 -7.04 -10.49
N ALA A 46 12.24 -7.63 -9.29
CA ALA A 46 11.02 -7.91 -8.55
C ALA A 46 10.23 -6.64 -8.21
N LEU A 47 10.91 -5.55 -7.84
CA LEU A 47 10.27 -4.27 -7.54
C LEU A 47 9.63 -3.63 -8.77
N GLN A 48 10.30 -3.68 -9.92
CA GLN A 48 9.73 -3.17 -11.17
C GLN A 48 8.45 -3.94 -11.55
N GLU A 49 8.43 -5.26 -11.33
CA GLU A 49 7.24 -6.05 -11.59
C GLU A 49 6.13 -5.77 -10.56
N ALA A 50 6.49 -5.65 -9.28
CA ALA A 50 5.55 -5.30 -8.22
C ALA A 50 4.92 -3.91 -8.44
N GLU A 51 5.68 -2.95 -8.95
CA GLU A 51 5.19 -1.61 -9.29
C GLU A 51 4.14 -1.64 -10.39
N LYS A 52 4.34 -2.45 -11.45
CA LYS A 52 3.33 -2.66 -12.49
C LYS A 52 2.06 -3.30 -11.93
N LEU A 53 2.23 -4.31 -11.07
CA LEU A 53 1.12 -5.05 -10.47
C LEU A 53 0.34 -4.23 -9.45
N ALA A 54 1.00 -3.31 -8.74
CA ALA A 54 0.37 -2.44 -7.76
C ALA A 54 -0.72 -1.55 -8.36
N GLY A 55 -0.62 -1.23 -9.66
CA GLY A 55 -1.65 -0.52 -10.39
C GLY A 55 -2.03 0.79 -9.70
N SER A 56 -3.31 0.96 -9.34
CA SER A 56 -3.85 2.12 -8.61
C SER A 56 -4.12 1.89 -7.11
N GLY A 57 -3.78 0.72 -6.58
CA GLY A 57 -4.04 0.37 -5.18
C GLY A 57 -3.09 1.09 -4.22
N SER A 58 -3.63 1.76 -3.20
CA SER A 58 -2.82 2.51 -2.23
C SER A 58 -1.96 1.58 -1.37
N TRP A 59 -2.54 0.47 -0.91
CA TRP A 59 -1.86 -0.55 -0.11
C TRP A 59 -0.67 -1.15 -0.85
N GLU A 60 -0.89 -1.57 -2.10
CA GLU A 60 0.13 -2.20 -2.94
C GLU A 60 1.24 -1.20 -3.26
N ARG A 61 0.89 0.04 -3.63
CA ARG A 61 1.87 1.10 -3.90
C ARG A 61 2.72 1.43 -2.69
N LEU A 62 2.13 1.54 -1.50
CA LEU A 62 2.89 1.77 -0.26
C LEU A 62 3.76 0.57 0.11
N GLY A 63 3.34 -0.67 -0.22
CA GLY A 63 4.17 -1.86 -0.10
C GLY A 63 5.43 -1.78 -0.97
N VAL A 64 5.27 -1.39 -2.24
CA VAL A 64 6.41 -1.17 -3.17
C VAL A 64 7.26 0.00 -2.69
N ALA A 65 6.63 1.10 -2.28
CA ALA A 65 7.30 2.29 -1.77
C ALA A 65 8.19 1.96 -0.57
N ARG A 66 7.71 1.17 0.39
CA ARG A 66 8.48 0.72 1.56
C ARG A 66 9.81 0.11 1.15
N VAL A 67 9.79 -0.81 0.19
CA VAL A 67 11.00 -1.52 -0.21
C VAL A 67 11.95 -0.58 -0.97
N TYR A 68 11.47 0.26 -1.88
CA TYR A 68 12.32 1.29 -2.52
C TYR A 68 12.96 2.22 -1.46
N TYR A 69 12.15 2.70 -0.50
CA TYR A 69 12.59 3.62 0.54
C TYR A 69 13.69 3.02 1.42
N LEU A 70 13.49 1.79 1.90
CA LEU A 70 14.41 1.11 2.81
C LEU A 70 15.64 0.52 2.10
N SER A 71 15.55 0.23 0.80
CA SER A 71 16.68 -0.28 0.01
C SER A 71 17.62 0.81 -0.52
N GLY A 72 17.32 2.08 -0.25
CA GLY A 72 18.17 3.23 -0.56
C GLY A 72 17.71 4.08 -1.75
N ASP A 73 16.76 3.60 -2.57
CA ASP A 73 16.11 4.43 -3.60
C ASP A 73 14.97 5.24 -2.96
N LYS A 74 15.34 6.10 -2.01
CA LYS A 74 14.40 6.97 -1.27
C LYS A 74 13.61 7.88 -2.21
N GLY A 75 14.18 8.27 -3.35
CA GLY A 75 13.50 9.09 -4.35
C GLY A 75 12.27 8.40 -4.92
N LYS A 76 12.40 7.16 -5.41
CA LYS A 76 11.25 6.39 -5.89
C LYS A 76 10.26 6.04 -4.79
N GLY A 77 10.77 5.65 -3.62
CA GLY A 77 9.92 5.36 -2.47
C GLY A 77 9.06 6.56 -2.08
N GLN A 78 9.67 7.75 -1.97
CA GLN A 78 8.97 8.99 -1.66
C GLN A 78 7.93 9.34 -2.73
N ALA A 79 8.29 9.23 -4.02
CA ALA A 79 7.36 9.53 -5.10
C ALA A 79 6.09 8.66 -5.05
N LEU A 80 6.21 7.37 -4.72
CA LEU A 80 5.06 6.47 -4.56
C LEU A 80 4.23 6.81 -3.32
N ILE A 81 4.87 7.16 -2.20
CA ILE A 81 4.18 7.65 -0.99
C ILE A 81 3.38 8.91 -1.34
N ASP A 82 4.01 9.88 -2.00
CA ASP A 82 3.38 11.15 -2.37
C ASP A 82 2.21 10.94 -3.34
N GLN A 83 2.32 10.02 -4.29
CA GLN A 83 1.21 9.65 -5.18
C GLN A 83 -0.01 9.14 -4.42
N VAL A 84 0.20 8.36 -3.36
CA VAL A 84 -0.90 7.85 -2.52
C VAL A 84 -1.47 8.96 -1.64
N LEU A 85 -0.61 9.73 -0.98
CA LEU A 85 -1.02 10.73 0.02
C LEU A 85 -1.59 12.02 -0.60
N ASN A 86 -1.26 12.35 -1.85
CA ASN A 86 -1.82 13.49 -2.58
C ASN A 86 -3.14 13.19 -3.31
N ALA A 87 -3.58 11.93 -3.32
CA ALA A 87 -4.84 11.53 -3.97
C ALA A 87 -6.03 11.71 -3.02
N LYS A 88 -6.52 10.61 -2.43
CA LYS A 88 -7.58 10.60 -1.43
C LYS A 88 -7.19 9.61 -0.32
N PRO A 89 -6.19 9.94 0.50
CA PRO A 89 -5.67 9.01 1.48
C PRO A 89 -6.69 8.72 2.57
N LYS A 90 -6.71 7.48 3.03
CA LYS A 90 -7.39 7.03 4.24
C LYS A 90 -6.44 7.11 5.43
N GLY A 91 -6.98 7.02 6.65
CA GLY A 91 -6.14 6.94 7.86
C GLY A 91 -5.09 5.83 7.80
N SER A 92 -5.45 4.67 7.22
CA SER A 92 -4.54 3.54 7.00
C SER A 92 -3.40 3.83 6.02
N ASP A 93 -3.60 4.73 5.05
CA ASP A 93 -2.55 5.12 4.10
C ASP A 93 -1.51 6.00 4.80
N TRP A 94 -1.98 6.96 5.61
CA TRP A 94 -1.11 7.76 6.49
C TRP A 94 -0.36 6.89 7.49
N GLN A 95 -1.03 5.88 8.06
CA GLN A 95 -0.42 5.02 9.06
C GLN A 95 0.75 4.23 8.46
N ARG A 96 0.50 3.62 7.30
CA ARG A 96 1.50 2.86 6.56
C ARG A 96 2.67 3.73 6.09
N ALA A 97 2.41 4.97 5.66
CA ALA A 97 3.49 5.92 5.37
C ALA A 97 4.31 6.23 6.63
N GLY A 98 3.65 6.42 7.78
CA GLY A 98 4.32 6.61 9.07
C GLY A 98 5.19 5.42 9.48
N GLU A 99 4.70 4.19 9.29
CA GLU A 99 5.46 2.96 9.51
C GLU A 99 6.71 2.89 8.60
N ILE A 100 6.59 3.28 7.33
CA ILE A 100 7.74 3.32 6.40
C ILE A 100 8.79 4.32 6.90
N TYR A 101 8.38 5.51 7.32
CA TYR A 101 9.32 6.51 7.85
C TYR A 101 9.92 6.06 9.19
N ALA A 102 9.14 5.40 10.04
CA ALA A 102 9.64 4.84 11.30
C ALA A 102 10.70 3.76 11.06
N ASP A 103 10.45 2.83 10.14
CA ASP A 103 11.41 1.80 9.73
C ASP A 103 12.67 2.41 9.09
N ALA A 104 12.53 3.56 8.42
CA ALA A 104 13.64 4.29 7.80
C ALA A 104 14.47 5.14 8.80
N GLY A 105 14.08 5.18 10.08
CA GLY A 105 14.72 6.02 11.09
C GLY A 105 14.45 7.52 10.90
N GLU A 106 13.31 7.89 10.34
CA GLU A 106 12.89 9.27 10.08
C GLU A 106 11.73 9.68 11.02
N PRO A 107 12.00 9.89 12.32
CA PRO A 107 10.95 10.00 13.34
C PRO A 107 10.04 11.23 13.15
N LEU A 108 10.55 12.33 12.60
CA LEU A 108 9.74 13.53 12.35
C LEU A 108 8.66 13.29 11.29
N LYS A 109 9.01 12.61 10.19
CA LYS A 109 8.03 12.27 9.14
C LYS A 109 7.05 11.20 9.62
N ALA A 110 7.54 10.25 10.41
CA ALA A 110 6.69 9.24 11.04
C ALA A 110 5.63 9.89 11.94
N GLU A 111 6.05 10.81 12.82
CA GLU A 111 5.14 11.54 13.73
C GLU A 111 4.08 12.34 12.94
N GLU A 112 4.47 13.06 11.89
CA GLU A 112 3.51 13.81 11.06
C GLU A 112 2.46 12.88 10.42
N ALA A 113 2.90 11.76 9.87
CA ALA A 113 2.01 10.79 9.24
C ALA A 113 1.07 10.13 10.26
N PHE A 114 1.58 9.74 11.42
CA PHE A 114 0.78 9.16 12.51
C PHE A 114 -0.25 10.15 13.08
N GLN A 115 0.09 11.43 13.20
CA GLN A 115 -0.89 12.46 13.58
C GLN A 115 -2.03 12.54 12.56
N LYS A 116 -1.72 12.47 11.26
CA LYS A 116 -2.75 12.43 10.20
C LYS A 116 -3.60 11.17 10.26
N THR A 117 -3.03 10.01 10.65
CA THR A 117 -3.80 8.78 10.92
C THR A 117 -4.85 9.00 12.00
N LEU A 118 -4.44 9.53 13.16
CA LEU A 118 -5.32 9.75 14.32
C LEU A 118 -6.43 10.76 14.02
N ILE A 119 -6.14 11.79 13.20
CA ILE A 119 -7.13 12.76 12.74
C ILE A 119 -8.11 12.11 11.75
N ALA A 120 -7.63 11.30 10.83
CA ALA A 120 -8.44 10.69 9.78
C ALA A 120 -9.39 9.60 10.31
N ASN A 121 -8.97 8.85 11.34
CA ASN A 121 -9.80 7.84 11.98
C ASN A 121 -9.72 7.92 13.52
N PRO A 122 -10.44 8.85 14.17
CA PRO A 122 -10.38 9.04 15.61
C PRO A 122 -11.05 7.92 16.43
N LYS A 123 -11.54 6.87 15.78
CA LYS A 123 -12.14 5.68 16.42
C LYS A 123 -11.29 4.42 16.21
N ASP A 124 -10.13 4.54 15.58
CA ASP A 124 -9.22 3.43 15.32
C ASP A 124 -8.42 3.06 16.58
N ASP A 125 -8.98 2.20 17.44
CA ASP A 125 -8.28 1.77 18.64
C ASP A 125 -6.99 1.00 18.34
N THR A 126 -6.98 0.23 17.25
CA THR A 126 -5.79 -0.50 16.78
C THR A 126 -4.70 0.47 16.32
N GLY A 127 -5.06 1.46 15.48
CA GLY A 127 -4.11 2.50 15.06
C GLY A 127 -3.59 3.33 16.25
N MET A 128 -4.44 3.65 17.24
CA MET A 128 -4.01 4.31 18.48
C MET A 128 -2.98 3.46 19.24
N ALA A 129 -3.22 2.17 19.40
CA ALA A 129 -2.30 1.27 20.10
C ALA A 129 -0.96 1.11 19.36
N GLU A 130 -0.97 1.02 18.02
CA GLU A 130 0.24 0.90 17.20
C GLU A 130 1.09 2.17 17.24
N ILE A 131 0.45 3.33 17.10
CA ILE A 131 1.11 4.64 17.20
C ILE A 131 1.59 4.90 18.63
N GLY A 132 0.81 4.50 19.64
CA GLY A 132 1.18 4.58 21.04
C GLY A 132 2.44 3.77 21.35
N ALA A 133 2.50 2.54 20.83
CA ALA A 133 3.68 1.69 20.93
C ALA A 133 4.92 2.35 20.30
N TRP A 134 4.76 3.00 19.15
CA TRP A 134 5.83 3.74 18.49
C TRP A 134 6.32 4.94 19.32
N TYR A 135 5.42 5.72 19.91
CA TYR A 135 5.79 6.84 20.78
C TYR A 135 6.60 6.38 22.01
N ILE A 136 6.22 5.28 22.65
CA ILE A 136 6.98 4.73 23.78
C ILE A 136 8.39 4.33 23.33
N ARG A 137 8.51 3.58 22.22
CA ARG A 137 9.82 3.13 21.69
C ARG A 137 10.72 4.29 21.24
N THR A 138 10.14 5.43 20.90
CA THR A 138 10.88 6.65 20.52
C THR A 138 11.11 7.61 21.69
N GLY A 139 10.85 7.18 22.94
CA GLY A 139 11.13 7.94 24.16
C GLY A 139 10.01 8.88 24.61
N GLN A 140 8.92 8.97 23.85
CA GLN A 140 7.76 9.82 24.16
C GLN A 140 6.71 9.03 24.96
N ARG A 141 7.14 8.45 26.09
CA ARG A 141 6.34 7.49 26.87
C ARG A 141 4.96 8.02 27.26
N ALA A 142 4.87 9.26 27.74
CA ALA A 142 3.59 9.85 28.16
C ALA A 142 2.58 9.95 27.02
N LYS A 143 3.00 10.32 25.80
CA LYS A 143 2.12 10.35 24.62
C LYS A 143 1.62 8.94 24.27
N GLY A 144 2.50 7.95 24.38
CA GLY A 144 2.15 6.56 24.09
C GLY A 144 1.16 5.97 25.09
N GLU A 145 1.37 6.21 26.40
CA GLU A 145 0.45 5.78 27.45
C GLU A 145 -0.94 6.42 27.32
N GLU A 146 -1.00 7.70 26.92
CA GLU A 146 -2.26 8.37 26.62
C GLU A 146 -3.01 7.71 25.46
N LEU A 147 -2.32 7.35 24.38
CA LEU A 147 -2.94 6.63 23.25
C LEU A 147 -3.41 5.23 23.64
N PHE A 148 -2.64 4.50 24.45
CA PHE A 148 -3.10 3.22 24.99
C PHE A 148 -4.32 3.37 25.90
N SER A 149 -4.38 4.42 26.73
CA SER A 149 -5.55 4.73 27.55
C SER A 149 -6.79 4.95 26.67
N GLN A 150 -6.65 5.71 25.59
CA GLN A 150 -7.75 5.94 24.63
C GLN A 150 -8.16 4.65 23.91
N ALA A 151 -7.20 3.85 23.43
CA ALA A 151 -7.47 2.57 22.77
C ALA A 151 -8.21 1.58 23.70
N LEU A 152 -7.77 1.46 24.94
CA LEU A 152 -8.37 0.57 25.95
C LEU A 152 -9.72 1.09 26.46
N ALA A 153 -9.94 2.40 26.52
CA ALA A 153 -11.25 2.96 26.82
C ALA A 153 -12.28 2.64 25.71
N ARG A 154 -11.83 2.51 24.46
CA ARG A 154 -12.67 2.12 23.31
C ARG A 154 -12.94 0.63 23.27
N ASN A 155 -11.89 -0.18 23.39
CA ASN A 155 -11.97 -1.63 23.34
C ASN A 155 -11.17 -2.25 24.50
N PRO A 156 -11.79 -2.36 25.70
CA PRO A 156 -11.10 -2.82 26.91
C PRO A 156 -10.62 -4.26 26.85
N GLY A 157 -11.24 -5.09 26.01
CA GLY A 157 -10.99 -6.53 25.89
C GLY A 157 -10.07 -6.89 24.72
N GLU A 158 -9.57 -5.92 23.96
CA GLU A 158 -8.69 -6.21 22.82
C GLU A 158 -7.29 -6.60 23.32
N LEU A 159 -7.03 -7.91 23.26
CA LEU A 159 -5.78 -8.52 23.71
C LEU A 159 -4.56 -7.82 23.11
N TRP A 160 -4.62 -7.48 21.82
CA TRP A 160 -3.45 -6.95 21.11
C TRP A 160 -3.08 -5.53 21.56
N HIS A 161 -3.95 -4.77 22.22
CA HIS A 161 -3.57 -3.50 22.83
C HIS A 161 -2.60 -3.71 23.99
N TYR A 162 -2.86 -4.71 24.83
CA TYR A 162 -1.97 -5.06 25.94
C TYR A 162 -0.66 -5.68 25.44
N VAL A 163 -0.71 -6.52 24.40
CA VAL A 163 0.50 -7.09 23.79
C VAL A 163 1.40 -5.98 23.25
N ARG A 164 0.86 -5.05 22.46
CA ARG A 164 1.63 -3.91 21.91
C ARG A 164 2.19 -3.00 23.00
N ALA A 165 1.43 -2.76 24.07
CA ALA A 165 1.90 -1.99 25.22
C ALA A 165 3.06 -2.70 25.93
N ALA A 166 2.93 -4.00 26.18
CA ALA A 166 3.97 -4.82 26.79
C ALA A 166 5.24 -4.84 25.92
N GLU A 167 5.11 -5.07 24.62
CA GLU A 167 6.23 -5.03 23.68
C GLU A 167 6.96 -3.68 23.76
N ALA A 168 6.22 -2.58 23.66
CA ALA A 168 6.80 -1.24 23.67
C ALA A 168 7.47 -0.88 25.01
N LEU A 169 6.86 -1.23 26.14
CA LEU A 169 7.37 -0.93 27.49
C LEU A 169 8.57 -1.80 27.85
N LEU A 170 8.64 -3.03 27.35
CA LEU A 170 9.74 -3.97 27.58
C LEU A 170 10.86 -3.85 26.53
N GLY A 171 10.72 -2.97 25.54
CA GLY A 171 11.69 -2.79 24.47
C GLY A 171 11.76 -3.97 23.49
N ILE A 172 10.69 -4.76 23.38
CA ILE A 172 10.57 -5.85 22.42
C ILE A 172 10.20 -5.25 21.05
N PRO A 173 10.92 -5.58 19.97
CA PRO A 173 10.56 -5.12 18.63
C PRO A 173 9.15 -5.59 18.23
N PRO A 174 8.38 -4.78 17.47
CA PRO A 174 7.05 -5.17 17.06
C PRO A 174 7.07 -6.44 16.20
N GLY A 175 6.14 -7.35 16.46
CA GLY A 175 5.88 -8.48 15.57
C GLY A 175 5.40 -7.96 14.20
N ARG A 176 6.05 -8.42 13.11
CA ARG A 176 5.64 -8.11 11.74
C ARG A 176 4.75 -9.20 11.16
#